data_AF-A0AB39V1T9-F1
#
_entry.id   AF-A0AB39V1T9-F1
#
_cell.length_a   1.000
_cell.length_b   1.000
_cell.length_c   1.000
_cell.angle_alpha   90.00
_cell.angle_beta   90.00
_cell.angle_gamma   90.00
#
_symmetry.space_group_name_H-M   'P 1'
#
loop_
_entity.id
_entity.type
_entity.pdbx_description
1 polymer ?
#
loop_
_entity_poly.entity_id
_entity_poly.type
_entity_poly.pdbx_seq_one_letter_code
_entity_poly.pdbx_strand_id
1 'polypeptide(L)'
;MKKNSGETLVESLISMFFVTVAIVPISNLFLKTFRTDVRVDDLNVRNVNIENMIEILKAKKYNEILNFIGKHEILKVEDFYNKFSVEKNYQILKKLERRQDKKGKIENDKVNIEIKRTDGYFVNELGAKEYIFEINVDKIKDYYFPD
;
A
#
# COMPACT_ATOMS: atom_id res chain seq x y z
N MET A 1 -32.46 27.21 -53.48
CA MET A 1 -31.00 27.16 -53.24
C MET A 1 -30.56 25.71 -53.32
N LYS A 2 -29.77 25.32 -54.33
CA LYS A 2 -29.17 23.98 -54.39
C LYS A 2 -28.01 23.95 -53.39
N LYS A 3 -28.13 23.16 -52.32
CA LYS A 3 -27.01 22.87 -51.42
C LYS A 3 -26.09 21.91 -52.18
N ASN A 4 -24.85 22.31 -52.43
CA ASN A 4 -23.91 21.47 -53.16
C ASN A 4 -23.52 20.29 -52.28
N SER A 5 -23.78 19.06 -52.74
CA SER A 5 -23.55 17.83 -51.99
C SER A 5 -22.10 17.66 -51.50
N GLY A 6 -21.13 18.29 -52.17
CA GLY A 6 -19.72 18.32 -51.76
C GLY A 6 -19.42 19.24 -50.56
N GLU A 7 -20.20 20.31 -50.37
CA GLU A 7 -20.04 21.25 -49.25
C GLU A 7 -20.42 20.59 -47.92
N THR A 8 -21.50 19.80 -47.92
CA THR A 8 -21.92 18.96 -46.79
C THR A 8 -20.93 17.84 -46.44
N LEU A 9 -20.16 17.35 -47.42
CA LEU A 9 -19.16 16.30 -47.20
C LEU A 9 -17.92 16.86 -46.50
N VAL A 10 -17.47 18.04 -46.91
CA VAL A 10 -16.33 18.75 -46.31
C VAL A 10 -16.66 19.20 -44.88
N GLU A 11 -17.86 19.75 -44.64
CA GLU A 11 -18.31 20.11 -43.27
C GLU A 11 -18.37 18.90 -42.33
N SER A 12 -18.83 17.75 -42.82
CA SER A 12 -18.87 16.50 -42.06
C SER A 12 -17.47 15.99 -41.73
N LEU A 13 -16.53 16.06 -42.68
CA LEU A 13 -15.13 15.67 -42.48
C LEU A 13 -14.42 16.58 -41.47
N ILE A 14 -14.63 17.89 -41.57
CA ILE A 14 -14.07 18.88 -40.63
C ILE A 14 -14.67 18.67 -39.24
N SER A 15 -15.97 18.44 -39.13
CA SER A 15 -16.62 18.15 -37.85
C SER A 15 -16.08 16.87 -37.23
N MET A 16 -15.92 15.80 -38.02
CA MET A 16 -15.34 14.54 -37.55
C MET A 16 -13.90 14.74 -37.07
N PHE A 17 -13.09 15.52 -37.79
CA PHE A 17 -11.72 15.87 -37.41
C PHE A 17 -11.66 16.64 -36.08
N PHE A 18 -12.49 17.67 -35.90
CA PHE A 18 -12.55 18.41 -34.63
C PHE A 18 -13.02 17.53 -33.48
N VAL A 19 -14.01 16.67 -33.72
CA VAL A 19 -14.49 15.68 -32.75
C VAL A 19 -13.37 14.71 -32.37
N THR A 20 -12.58 14.20 -33.33
CA THR A 20 -11.46 13.29 -33.02
C THR A 20 -10.33 13.98 -32.28
N VAL A 21 -9.95 15.18 -32.71
CA VAL A 21 -8.84 15.95 -32.12
C VAL A 21 -9.18 16.45 -30.71
N ALA A 22 -10.45 16.74 -30.42
CA ALA A 22 -10.86 17.17 -29.09
C ALA A 22 -11.20 15.99 -28.16
N ILE A 23 -12.05 15.05 -28.60
CA ILE A 23 -12.57 14.00 -27.72
C ILE A 23 -11.49 12.97 -27.39
N VAL A 24 -10.65 12.56 -28.35
CA VAL A 24 -9.68 11.48 -28.12
C VAL A 24 -8.63 11.85 -27.06
N PRO A 25 -8.00 13.04 -27.09
CA PRO A 25 -7.06 13.44 -26.03
C PRO A 25 -7.75 13.58 -24.67
N ILE A 26 -8.95 14.15 -24.63
CA ILE A 26 -9.72 14.34 -23.40
C ILE A 26 -10.05 12.98 -22.77
N SER A 27 -10.58 12.02 -23.53
CA SER A 27 -10.85 10.66 -23.04
C SER A 27 -9.59 9.96 -22.54
N ASN A 28 -8.46 10.12 -23.23
CA ASN A 28 -7.19 9.54 -22.82
C ASN A 28 -6.65 10.18 -21.53
N LEU A 29 -6.81 11.49 -21.36
CA LEU A 29 -6.49 12.19 -20.12
C LEU A 29 -7.38 11.71 -18.97
N PHE A 30 -8.70 11.64 -19.16
CA PHE A 30 -9.63 11.12 -18.15
C PHE A 30 -9.24 9.70 -17.71
N LEU A 31 -9.02 8.78 -18.66
CA LEU A 31 -8.61 7.41 -18.34
C LEU A 31 -7.27 7.35 -17.58
N LYS A 32 -6.31 8.23 -17.92
CA LYS A 32 -5.03 8.33 -17.19
C LYS A 32 -5.24 8.87 -15.78
N THR A 33 -6.09 9.88 -15.60
CA THR A 33 -6.40 10.47 -14.29
C THR A 33 -7.08 9.43 -13.41
N PHE A 34 -8.15 8.75 -13.86
CA PHE A 34 -8.81 7.69 -13.10
C PHE A 34 -7.84 6.57 -12.67
N ARG A 35 -6.98 6.11 -13.57
CA ARG A 35 -5.95 5.11 -13.24
C ARG A 35 -4.94 5.61 -12.21
N THR A 36 -4.67 6.92 -12.20
CA THR A 36 -3.76 7.54 -11.24
C THR A 36 -4.41 7.67 -9.88
N ASP A 37 -5.67 8.11 -9.83
CA ASP A 37 -6.42 8.28 -8.58
C ASP A 37 -6.59 6.96 -7.85
N VAL A 38 -7.01 5.89 -8.54
CA VAL A 38 -7.11 4.54 -7.97
C VAL A 38 -5.76 4.09 -7.41
N ARG A 39 -4.67 4.29 -8.16
CA ARG A 39 -3.34 3.90 -7.70
C ARG A 39 -2.88 4.67 -6.47
N VAL A 40 -3.26 5.94 -6.34
CA VAL A 40 -2.94 6.76 -5.16
C VAL A 40 -3.72 6.29 -3.95
N ASP A 41 -5.00 5.94 -4.12
CA ASP A 41 -5.83 5.39 -3.04
C ASP A 41 -5.27 4.05 -2.54
N ASP A 42 -4.90 3.14 -3.45
CA ASP A 42 -4.26 1.86 -3.10
C ASP A 42 -2.95 2.05 -2.30
N LEU A 43 -2.13 3.05 -2.70
CA LEU A 43 -0.90 3.39 -2.00
C LEU A 43 -1.18 3.95 -0.60
N ASN A 44 -2.19 4.79 -0.45
CA ASN A 44 -2.60 5.33 0.85
C ASN A 44 -3.10 4.23 1.78
N VAL A 45 -3.95 3.32 1.28
CA VAL A 45 -4.41 2.16 2.04
C VAL A 45 -3.24 1.29 2.50
N ARG A 46 -2.25 1.05 1.62
CA ARG A 46 -1.05 0.30 1.97
C ARG A 46 -0.22 1.00 3.05
N ASN A 47 0.01 2.31 2.94
CA ASN A 47 0.76 3.06 3.94
C ASN A 47 0.08 3.02 5.31
N VAL A 48 -1.23 3.23 5.35
CA VAL A 48 -2.03 3.10 6.59
C VAL A 48 -1.92 1.70 7.18
N ASN A 49 -1.94 0.65 6.36
CA ASN A 49 -1.73 -0.72 6.84
C ASN A 49 -0.33 -0.92 7.42
N ILE A 50 0.71 -0.38 6.79
CA ILE A 50 2.09 -0.48 7.29
C ILE A 50 2.22 0.20 8.65
N GLU A 51 1.71 1.43 8.80
CA GLU A 51 1.70 2.15 10.08
C GLU A 51 0.94 1.36 11.15
N ASN A 52 -0.26 0.87 10.82
CA ASN A 52 -1.04 0.07 11.75
C ASN A 52 -0.33 -1.26 12.14
N MET A 53 0.37 -1.91 11.22
CA MET A 53 1.17 -3.10 11.54
C MET A 53 2.26 -2.78 12.57
N ILE A 54 2.95 -1.64 12.42
CA ILE A 54 3.97 -1.18 13.37
C ILE A 54 3.33 -0.94 14.73
N GLU A 55 2.22 -0.22 14.80
CA GLU A 55 1.53 0.08 16.06
C GLU A 55 1.00 -1.17 16.75
N ILE A 56 0.45 -2.14 16.00
CA ILE A 56 0.06 -3.45 16.55
C ILE A 56 1.26 -4.17 17.15
N LEU A 57 2.44 -4.12 16.50
CA LEU A 57 3.67 -4.72 17.04
C LEU A 57 4.16 -3.97 18.27
N LYS A 58 4.04 -2.64 18.33
CA LYS A 58 4.39 -1.85 19.52
C LYS A 58 3.52 -2.15 20.72
N ALA A 59 2.25 -2.48 20.51
CA ALA A 59 1.33 -2.88 21.57
C ALA A 59 1.59 -4.28 22.14
N LYS A 60 2.52 -5.06 21.56
CA LYS A 60 2.88 -6.39 22.05
C LYS A 60 3.77 -6.32 23.29
N LYS A 61 3.74 -7.39 24.08
CA LYS A 61 4.63 -7.50 25.25
C LYS A 61 6.07 -7.74 24.79
N TYR A 62 7.03 -7.27 25.58
CA TYR A 62 8.46 -7.41 25.29
C TYR A 62 8.87 -8.86 24.93
N ASN A 63 8.41 -9.83 25.73
CA ASN A 63 8.71 -11.24 25.52
C ASN A 63 8.15 -11.80 24.20
N GLU A 64 7.02 -11.25 23.72
CA GLU A 64 6.45 -11.64 22.43
C GLU A 64 7.30 -11.10 21.28
N ILE A 65 7.69 -9.83 21.35
CA ILE A 65 8.55 -9.20 20.34
C ILE A 65 9.92 -9.87 20.24
N LEU A 66 10.48 -10.27 21.39
CA LEU A 66 11.73 -11.05 21.43
C LEU A 66 11.63 -12.34 20.60
N ASN A 67 10.48 -13.02 20.62
CA ASN A 67 10.26 -14.24 19.84
C ASN A 67 10.06 -13.98 18.34
N PHE A 68 9.80 -12.73 17.95
CA PHE A 68 9.56 -12.33 16.56
C PHE A 68 10.78 -11.73 15.88
N ILE A 69 11.96 -11.72 16.52
CA ILE A 69 13.20 -11.24 15.91
C ILE A 69 13.49 -12.00 14.60
N GLY A 70 13.87 -11.26 13.56
CA GLY A 70 14.17 -11.78 12.24
C GLY A 70 13.29 -11.19 11.15
N LYS A 71 13.37 -11.81 9.96
CA LYS A 71 12.65 -11.37 8.76
C LYS A 71 11.39 -12.21 8.56
N HIS A 72 10.29 -11.54 8.27
CA HIS A 72 8.97 -12.11 8.07
C HIS A 72 8.36 -11.56 6.79
N GLU A 73 7.98 -12.46 5.90
CA GLU A 73 7.22 -12.12 4.71
C GLU A 73 5.73 -12.31 4.97
N ILE A 74 4.93 -11.29 4.64
CA ILE A 74 3.47 -11.28 4.77
C ILE A 74 2.85 -11.15 3.38
N LEU A 75 2.07 -12.16 2.98
CA LEU A 75 1.36 -12.16 1.69
C LEU A 75 -0.07 -11.66 1.84
N LYS A 76 -0.70 -11.97 2.97
CA LYS A 76 -2.06 -11.55 3.32
C LYS A 76 -2.13 -10.99 4.73
N VAL A 77 -3.15 -10.19 4.98
CA VAL A 77 -3.44 -9.63 6.30
C VAL A 77 -3.60 -10.73 7.36
N GLU A 78 -4.25 -11.83 6.99
CA GLU A 78 -4.45 -12.97 7.89
C GLU A 78 -3.11 -13.63 8.27
N ASP A 79 -2.13 -13.64 7.36
CA ASP A 79 -0.80 -14.20 7.64
C ASP A 79 -0.09 -13.37 8.73
N PHE A 80 -0.27 -12.04 8.70
CA PHE A 80 0.26 -11.16 9.74
C PHE A 80 -0.39 -11.47 11.10
N TYR A 81 -1.72 -11.52 11.16
CA TYR A 81 -2.42 -11.79 12.42
C TYR A 81 -2.06 -13.15 13.02
N ASN A 82 -1.93 -14.17 12.18
CA ASN A 82 -1.56 -15.51 12.63
C ASN A 82 -0.11 -15.55 13.10
N LYS A 83 0.82 -14.96 12.33
CA LYS A 83 2.25 -14.99 12.63
C LYS A 83 2.59 -14.22 13.91
N PHE A 84 1.98 -13.07 14.11
CA PHE A 84 2.22 -12.23 15.29
C PHE A 84 1.17 -12.44 16.40
N SER A 85 0.35 -13.49 16.30
CA SER A 85 -0.66 -13.87 17.29
C SER A 85 -1.52 -12.67 17.73
N VAL A 86 -2.08 -11.94 16.77
CA VAL A 86 -2.87 -10.72 17.02
C VAL A 86 -4.30 -11.11 17.41
N GLU A 87 -4.75 -10.65 18.57
CA GLU A 87 -6.10 -10.92 19.04
C GLU A 87 -7.15 -10.30 18.10
N LYS A 88 -8.31 -10.93 18.00
CA LYS A 88 -9.38 -10.53 17.08
C LYS A 88 -9.80 -9.06 17.24
N ASN A 89 -9.77 -8.53 18.45
CA ASN A 89 -10.18 -7.15 18.73
C ASN A 89 -9.23 -6.10 18.14
N TYR A 90 -7.99 -6.49 17.81
CA TYR A 90 -6.97 -5.62 17.22
C TYR A 90 -6.75 -5.87 15.72
N GLN A 91 -7.63 -6.65 15.09
CA GLN A 91 -7.56 -6.95 13.66
C GLN A 91 -8.17 -5.82 12.81
N ILE A 92 -7.44 -4.70 12.70
CA ILE A 92 -7.90 -3.45 12.07
C ILE A 92 -7.35 -3.20 10.64
N LEU A 93 -6.41 -4.02 10.18
CA LEU A 93 -5.78 -3.88 8.86
C LEU A 93 -6.80 -4.10 7.74
N LYS A 94 -6.75 -3.22 6.74
CA LYS A 94 -7.52 -3.33 5.50
C LYS A 94 -6.88 -4.38 4.59
N LYS A 95 -7.65 -4.94 3.65
CA LYS A 95 -7.11 -5.92 2.68
C LYS A 95 -5.87 -5.37 1.99
N LEU A 96 -4.82 -6.19 1.90
CA LEU A 96 -3.69 -5.92 1.03
C LEU A 96 -4.18 -6.13 -0.41
N GLU A 97 -4.41 -5.04 -1.13
CA GLU A 97 -4.97 -5.10 -2.47
C GLU A 97 -4.00 -5.75 -3.46
N ARG A 98 -4.55 -6.55 -4.39
CA ARG A 98 -3.79 -7.21 -5.45
C ARG A 98 -3.52 -6.19 -6.55
N ARG A 99 -2.27 -5.77 -6.72
CA ARG A 99 -1.89 -4.97 -7.88
C ARG A 99 -1.95 -5.83 -9.14
N GLN A 100 -2.67 -5.39 -10.15
CA GLN A 100 -2.48 -5.86 -11.51
C GLN A 100 -1.41 -4.99 -12.17
N ASP A 101 -0.30 -5.59 -12.60
CA ASP A 101 0.65 -4.92 -13.50
C ASP A 101 -0.09 -4.47 -14.78
N LYS A 102 0.46 -3.47 -15.49
CA LYS A 102 0.07 -3.04 -16.85
C LYS A 102 -0.05 -4.22 -17.84
N LYS A 103 0.51 -5.39 -17.53
CA LYS A 103 0.43 -6.65 -18.29
C LYS A 103 -0.61 -7.66 -17.76
N GLY A 104 -1.46 -7.29 -16.80
CA GLY A 104 -2.48 -8.18 -16.22
C GLY A 104 -1.92 -9.25 -15.27
N LYS A 105 -0.64 -9.16 -14.89
CA LYS A 105 -0.03 -10.09 -13.93
C LYS A 105 -0.37 -9.64 -12.51
N ILE A 106 -1.02 -10.51 -11.75
CA ILE A 106 -1.29 -10.29 -10.32
C ILE A 106 0.04 -10.39 -9.59
N GLU A 107 0.57 -9.25 -9.18
CA GLU A 107 1.71 -9.21 -8.27
C GLU A 107 1.12 -9.16 -6.86
N ASN A 108 1.27 -10.27 -6.11
CA ASN A 108 0.91 -10.26 -4.70
C ASN A 108 1.87 -9.29 -4.02
N ASP A 109 1.34 -8.17 -3.55
CA ASP A 109 2.13 -7.09 -2.95
C ASP A 109 2.61 -7.57 -1.57
N LYS A 110 3.76 -8.22 -1.55
CA LYS A 110 4.37 -8.80 -0.34
C LYS A 110 4.80 -7.65 0.58
N VAL A 111 4.49 -7.76 1.86
CA VAL A 111 5.00 -6.84 2.89
C VAL A 111 6.12 -7.55 3.65
N ASN A 112 7.28 -6.92 3.73
CA ASN A 112 8.43 -7.46 4.47
C ASN A 112 8.53 -6.78 5.82
N ILE A 113 8.56 -7.59 6.88
CA ILE A 113 8.73 -7.12 8.25
C ILE A 113 10.06 -7.65 8.76
N GLU A 114 10.88 -6.80 9.35
CA GLU A 114 12.14 -7.17 9.96
C GLU A 114 12.24 -6.56 11.35
N ILE A 115 12.35 -7.41 12.35
CA ILE A 115 12.52 -7.00 13.76
C ILE A 115 13.95 -7.31 14.15
N LYS A 116 14.69 -6.29 14.59
CA LYS A 116 16.08 -6.41 15.05
C LYS A 116 16.22 -5.91 16.47
N ARG A 117 17.03 -6.60 17.26
CA ARG A 117 17.50 -6.06 18.52
C ARG A 117 18.56 -5.00 18.27
N THR A 118 18.44 -3.87 18.95
CA THR A 118 19.45 -2.81 18.95
C THR A 118 20.43 -3.00 20.11
N ASP A 119 21.50 -2.21 20.12
CA ASP A 119 22.45 -2.16 21.24
C ASP A 119 21.88 -1.38 22.45
N GLY A 120 20.83 -0.59 22.25
CA GLY A 120 20.17 0.19 23.29
C GLY A 120 19.32 -0.69 24.20
N TYR A 121 19.34 -0.41 25.50
CA TYR A 121 18.55 -1.13 26.50
C TYR A 121 18.14 -0.24 27.67
N PHE A 122 17.07 -0.65 28.34
CA PHE A 122 16.65 -0.20 29.65
C PHE A 122 16.94 -1.28 30.69
N VAL A 123 17.00 -0.88 31.96
CA VAL A 123 17.14 -1.81 33.08
C VAL A 123 15.81 -1.81 33.80
N ASN A 124 15.15 -2.96 33.86
CA ASN A 124 13.87 -3.08 34.54
C ASN A 124 14.03 -3.09 36.07
N GLU A 125 12.92 -3.12 36.80
CA GLU A 125 12.90 -3.10 38.27
C GLU A 125 13.68 -4.27 38.92
N LEU A 126 13.84 -5.38 38.19
CA LEU A 126 14.57 -6.57 38.62
C LEU A 126 16.06 -6.51 38.29
N GLY A 127 16.55 -5.42 37.69
CA GLY A 127 17.94 -5.26 37.27
C GLY A 127 18.29 -5.96 35.95
N ALA A 128 17.30 -6.51 35.23
CA ALA A 128 17.52 -7.18 33.96
C ALA A 128 17.49 -6.18 32.79
N LYS A 129 18.28 -6.46 31.74
CA LYS A 129 18.36 -5.62 30.54
C LYS A 129 17.24 -5.95 29.57
N GLU A 130 16.44 -4.94 29.24
CA GLU A 130 15.39 -5.00 28.22
C GLU A 130 15.80 -4.15 27.03
N TYR A 131 15.96 -4.77 25.87
CA TYR A 131 16.56 -4.11 24.70
C TYR A 131 15.50 -3.42 23.84
N ILE A 132 15.87 -2.28 23.27
CA ILE A 132 15.06 -1.62 22.25
C ILE A 132 15.10 -2.46 20.98
N PHE A 133 13.95 -2.65 20.33
CA PHE A 133 13.88 -3.32 19.04
C PHE A 133 13.61 -2.32 17.92
N GLU A 134 14.30 -2.49 16.81
CA GLU A 134 14.01 -1.82 15.55
C GLU A 134 13.00 -2.66 14.76
N ILE A 135 11.88 -2.05 14.38
CA ILE A 135 10.84 -2.66 13.55
C ILE A 135 10.89 -1.97 12.19
N ASN A 136 11.24 -2.74 11.15
CA ASN A 136 11.17 -2.28 9.77
C ASN A 136 10.01 -2.97 9.07
N VAL A 137 9.09 -2.20 8.50
CA VAL A 137 8.01 -2.70 7.65
C VAL A 137 8.15 -2.04 6.27
N ASP A 138 8.58 -2.84 5.29
CA ASP A 138 9.03 -2.40 3.97
C ASP A 138 10.08 -1.28 4.02
N LYS A 139 9.65 -0.02 3.83
CA LYS A 139 10.52 1.17 3.83
C LYS A 139 10.35 2.04 5.07
N ILE A 140 9.37 1.72 5.91
CA ILE A 140 9.10 2.47 7.14
C ILE A 140 9.83 1.77 8.28
N LYS A 141 10.55 2.56 9.06
CA LYS A 141 11.35 2.12 10.19
C LYS A 141 10.85 2.82 11.43
N ASP A 142 10.69 2.05 12.50
CA ASP A 142 10.29 2.53 13.81
C ASP A 142 10.93 1.70 14.93
N TYR A 143 10.67 2.06 16.17
CA TYR A 143 11.28 1.42 17.35
C TYR A 143 10.22 1.00 18.37
N TYR A 144 10.45 -0.18 18.94
CA TYR A 144 9.80 -0.69 20.12
C TYR A 144 10.63 -0.34 21.34
N PHE A 145 10.02 0.31 22.32
CA PHE A 145 10.62 0.59 23.61
C PHE A 145 9.97 -0.33 24.65
N PRO A 146 10.77 -1.06 25.46
CA PRO A 146 10.26 -1.78 26.62
C PRO A 146 9.63 -0.80 27.62
N ASP A 147 8.58 -1.25 28.31
CA ASP A 147 7.86 -0.48 29.34
C ASP A 147 8.61 -0.46 30.69
#